data_AF-A0A2D4JTP7-F1
#
_entry.id   AF-A0A2D4JTP7-F1
#
_cell.length_a   1.000
_cell.length_b   1.000
_cell.length_c   1.000
_cell.angle_alpha   90.00
_cell.angle_beta   90.00
_cell.angle_gamma   90.00
#
_symmetry.space_group_name_H-M   'P 1'
#
loop_
_entity.id
_entity.type
_entity.pdbx_description
1 polymer ?
#
loop_
_entity_poly.entity_id
_entity_poly.type
_entity_poly.pdbx_seq_one_letter_code
_entity_poly.pdbx_strand_id
1 'polypeptide(L)'
;FEDANKPGRWLAYKLRKERQSRKINQLINEQGQICYGNAEKKKIVLDYYERLYQQETVQEGKIGQYLQEVNLPWIPKEVETMLEGNITMMELTEALKKQNTGKVPGPDGLPVEFY
;
A
#
# COMPACT_ATOMS: atom_id res chain seq x y z
N PHE A 1 19.20 45.21 6.49
CA PHE A 1 17.90 44.67 6.03
C PHE A 1 18.03 43.67 4.86
N GLU A 2 19.19 43.01 4.67
CA GLU A 2 19.43 42.11 3.52
C GLU A 2 19.13 40.61 3.81
N ASP A 3 18.94 40.24 5.08
CA ASP A 3 18.97 38.84 5.52
C ASP A 3 17.63 38.23 5.97
N ALA A 4 16.55 39.01 6.00
CA ALA A 4 15.29 38.59 6.64
C ALA A 4 14.55 37.44 5.92
N ASN A 5 14.83 37.18 4.63
CA ASN A 5 14.11 36.18 3.83
C ASN A 5 14.99 34.99 3.37
N LYS A 6 16.09 34.70 4.07
CA LYS A 6 16.93 33.54 3.73
C LYS A 6 16.14 32.21 3.82
N PRO A 7 15.39 31.90 4.89
CA PRO A 7 14.65 30.63 4.98
C PRO A 7 13.59 30.46 3.90
N GLY A 8 12.85 31.52 3.56
CA GLY A 8 11.85 31.50 2.49
C GLY A 8 12.47 31.26 1.11
N ARG A 9 13.64 31.87 0.82
CA ARG A 9 14.38 31.62 -0.43
C ARG A 9 14.88 30.18 -0.53
N TRP A 10 15.40 29.62 0.57
CA TRP A 10 15.84 28.22 0.62
C TRP A 10 14.67 27.26 0.42
N LEU A 11 13.52 27.51 1.07
CA LEU A 11 12.32 26.71 0.88
C LEU A 11 11.83 26.75 -0.57
N ALA A 12 11.74 27.94 -1.17
CA ALA A 12 11.32 28.10 -2.56
C ALA A 12 12.27 27.37 -3.53
N TYR A 13 13.59 27.44 -3.29
CA TYR A 13 14.58 26.69 -4.07
C TYR A 13 14.38 25.18 -3.93
N LYS A 14 14.23 24.67 -2.70
CA LYS A 14 14.00 23.25 -2.42
C LYS A 14 12.73 22.75 -3.12
N LEU A 15 11.61 23.46 -2.97
CA LEU A 15 10.35 23.13 -3.64
C LEU A 15 10.48 23.13 -5.16
N ARG A 16 11.23 24.08 -5.74
CA ARG A 16 11.50 24.10 -7.18
C ARG A 16 12.30 22.88 -7.63
N LYS A 17 13.35 22.50 -6.88
CA LYS A 17 14.15 21.31 -7.16
C LYS A 17 13.33 20.02 -7.04
N GLU A 18 12.50 19.90 -6.01
CA GLU A 18 11.58 18.77 -5.85
C GLU A 18 10.54 18.69 -6.98
N ARG A 19 9.99 19.83 -7.42
CA ARG A 19 9.06 19.85 -8.56
C ARG A 19 9.75 19.42 -9.86
N GLN A 20 11.00 19.83 -10.08
CA GLN A 20 11.79 19.44 -11.25
C GLN A 20 12.10 17.94 -11.24
N SER A 21 12.48 17.37 -10.09
CA SER A 21 12.79 15.94 -10.00
C SER A 21 11.56 15.05 -10.19
N ARG A 22 10.36 15.51 -9.80
CA ARG A 22 9.09 14.80 -10.02
C ARG A 22 8.53 14.93 -11.43
N LYS A 23 9.16 15.71 -12.33
CA LYS A 23 8.65 15.91 -13.68
C LYS A 23 8.94 14.69 -14.55
N ILE A 24 7.88 14.11 -15.09
CA ILE A 24 7.97 13.03 -16.09
C ILE A 24 8.37 13.64 -17.44
N ASN A 25 9.62 13.42 -17.85
CA ASN A 25 10.17 13.99 -19.08
C ASN A 25 9.70 13.22 -20.33
N GLN A 26 9.78 11.89 -20.28
CA GLN A 26 9.40 11.00 -21.37
C GLN A 26 8.67 9.77 -20.84
N LEU A 27 7.85 9.13 -21.67
CA LEU A 27 7.24 7.83 -21.42
C LEU A 27 7.39 6.96 -22.67
N ILE A 28 7.29 5.65 -22.49
CA ILE A 28 7.32 4.68 -23.59
C ILE A 28 5.87 4.24 -23.84
N ASN A 29 5.44 4.26 -25.11
CA ASN A 29 4.12 3.75 -25.48
C ASN A 29 4.14 2.21 -25.63
N GLU A 30 2.97 1.60 -25.86
CA GLU A 30 2.85 0.14 -26.00
C GLU A 30 3.67 -0.44 -27.16
N GLN A 31 3.97 0.38 -28.17
CA GLN A 31 4.76 0.00 -29.34
C GLN A 31 6.27 0.15 -29.10
N GLY A 32 6.69 0.49 -27.87
CA GLY A 32 8.09 0.67 -27.50
C GLY A 32 8.71 2.00 -27.93
N GLN A 33 7.90 2.96 -28.42
CA GLN A 33 8.39 4.26 -28.87
C GLN A 33 8.44 5.26 -27.71
N ILE A 34 9.47 6.11 -27.70
CA ILE A 34 9.65 7.14 -26.69
C ILE A 34 8.85 8.39 -27.07
N CYS A 35 7.92 8.76 -26.20
CA CYS A 35 7.07 9.95 -26.32
C CYS A 35 7.50 11.05 -25.35
N TYR A 36 7.59 12.27 -25.85
CA TYR A 36 7.99 13.46 -25.08
C TYR A 36 6.81 14.42 -24.86
N GLY A 37 5.79 14.35 -25.74
CA GLY A 37 4.65 15.26 -25.74
C GLY A 37 3.76 15.09 -24.50
N ASN A 38 3.25 16.19 -23.95
CA ASN A 38 2.36 16.12 -22.79
C ASN A 38 1.03 15.41 -23.11
N ALA A 39 0.50 15.57 -24.33
CA ALA A 39 -0.72 14.88 -24.76
C ALA A 39 -0.51 13.37 -24.88
N GLU A 40 0.60 12.95 -25.50
CA GLU A 40 0.99 11.53 -25.61
C GLU A 40 1.20 10.91 -24.23
N LYS A 41 1.94 11.59 -23.35
CA LYS A 41 2.17 11.11 -21.97
C LYS A 41 0.88 10.93 -21.19
N LYS A 42 -0.07 11.86 -21.32
CA LYS A 42 -1.39 11.74 -20.69
C LYS A 42 -2.13 10.51 -21.21
N LYS A 43 -2.11 10.29 -22.53
CA LYS A 43 -2.75 9.12 -23.15
C LYS A 43 -2.12 7.81 -22.66
N ILE A 44 -0.79 7.71 -22.67
CA ILE A 44 -0.07 6.52 -22.18
C ILE A 44 -0.45 6.20 -20.73
N VAL A 45 -0.51 7.21 -19.86
CA VAL A 45 -0.87 7.03 -18.45
C VAL A 45 -2.34 6.59 -18.31
N LEU A 46 -3.25 7.19 -19.07
CA LEU A 46 -4.66 6.81 -19.09
C LEU A 46 -4.82 5.34 -19.51
N ASP A 47 -4.29 4.98 -20.68
CA ASP A 47 -4.39 3.64 -21.26
C ASP A 47 -3.74 2.56 -20.35
N TYR A 48 -2.68 2.92 -19.63
CA TYR A 48 -2.07 2.04 -18.64
C TYR A 48 -2.99 1.78 -17.45
N TYR A 49 -3.50 2.83 -16.82
CA TYR A 49 -4.34 2.68 -15.62
C TYR A 49 -5.73 2.12 -15.94
N GLU A 50 -6.27 2.39 -17.12
CA GLU A 50 -7.50 1.78 -17.59
C GLU A 50 -7.38 0.26 -17.62
N ARG A 51 -6.29 -0.28 -18.19
CA ARG A 51 -6.01 -1.72 -18.20
C ARG A 51 -5.66 -2.27 -16.83
N LEU A 52 -4.88 -1.53 -16.03
CA LEU A 52 -4.48 -1.98 -14.69
C LEU A 52 -5.68 -2.20 -13.78
N TYR A 53 -6.68 -1.32 -13.89
CA TYR A 53 -7.91 -1.38 -13.12
C TYR A 53 -9.08 -1.99 -13.90
N GLN A 54 -8.83 -2.53 -15.09
CA GLN A 54 -9.84 -3.27 -15.81
C GLN A 54 -10.12 -4.56 -15.04
N GLN A 55 -11.36 -4.73 -14.60
CA GLN A 55 -11.77 -5.95 -13.94
C GLN A 55 -11.71 -7.10 -14.93
N GLU A 56 -10.85 -8.08 -14.67
CA GLU A 56 -10.87 -9.34 -15.40
C GLU A 56 -12.14 -10.12 -15.04
N THR A 57 -12.89 -10.51 -16.06
CA THR A 57 -14.01 -11.44 -15.91
C THR A 57 -13.47 -12.86 -15.89
N VAL A 58 -12.99 -13.27 -14.72
CA VAL A 58 -12.54 -14.66 -14.51
C VAL A 58 -13.77 -15.57 -14.49
N GLN A 59 -13.76 -16.61 -15.30
CA GLN A 59 -14.80 -17.65 -15.26
C GLN A 59 -14.72 -18.38 -13.92
N GLU A 60 -15.84 -18.54 -13.23
CA GLU A 60 -15.91 -19.24 -11.93
C GLU A 60 -15.29 -20.65 -11.98
N GLY A 61 -15.44 -21.34 -13.12
CA GLY A 61 -14.81 -22.65 -13.34
C GLY A 61 -13.28 -22.65 -13.25
N LYS A 62 -12.60 -21.57 -13.67
CA LYS A 62 -11.14 -21.43 -13.54
C LYS A 62 -10.73 -21.23 -12.09
N ILE A 63 -11.54 -20.52 -11.31
CA ILE A 63 -11.31 -20.32 -9.88
C ILE A 63 -11.41 -21.67 -9.16
N GLY A 64 -12.47 -22.44 -9.45
CA GLY A 64 -12.64 -23.78 -8.91
C GLY A 64 -11.48 -24.72 -9.23
N GLN A 65 -11.03 -24.73 -10.49
CA GLN A 65 -9.86 -25.53 -10.91
C GLN A 65 -8.59 -25.10 -10.16
N TYR A 66 -8.32 -23.80 -10.07
CA TYR A 66 -7.17 -23.28 -9.33
C TYR A 66 -7.20 -23.69 -7.85
N LEU A 67 -8.35 -23.58 -7.18
CA LEU A 67 -8.50 -23.98 -5.78
C LEU A 67 -8.37 -25.50 -5.55
N GLN A 68 -8.61 -26.31 -6.59
CA GLN A 68 -8.37 -27.75 -6.54
C GLN A 68 -6.89 -28.10 -6.80
N GLU A 69 -6.24 -27.38 -7.71
CA GLU A 69 -4.81 -27.56 -8.02
C GLU A 69 -3.91 -27.08 -6.88
N VAL A 70 -4.26 -25.94 -6.28
CA VAL A 70 -3.59 -25.43 -5.09
C VAL A 70 -4.10 -26.26 -3.93
N ASN A 71 -3.28 -27.20 -3.47
CA ASN A 71 -3.53 -27.97 -2.25
C ASN A 71 -3.47 -27.06 -1.03
N LEU A 72 -4.52 -26.26 -0.82
CA LEU A 72 -4.62 -25.31 0.27
C LEU A 72 -4.61 -26.06 1.60
N PRO A 73 -3.87 -25.58 2.61
CA PRO A 73 -3.89 -26.20 3.92
C PRO A 73 -5.30 -26.11 4.50
N TRP A 74 -5.90 -27.27 4.79
CA TRP A 74 -7.17 -27.34 5.49
C TRP A 74 -6.94 -27.09 6.98
N ILE A 75 -7.80 -26.27 7.60
CA ILE A 75 -7.76 -26.03 9.05
C ILE A 75 -8.37 -27.26 9.74
N PRO A 76 -7.64 -27.96 10.64
CA PRO A 76 -8.20 -29.07 11.40
C PRO A 76 -9.42 -28.61 12.21
N LYS A 77 -10.40 -29.49 12.37
CA LYS A 77 -11.67 -29.15 13.04
C LYS A 77 -11.45 -28.69 14.49
N GLU A 78 -10.42 -29.20 15.14
CA GLU A 78 -10.03 -28.78 16.48
C GLU A 78 -9.61 -27.29 16.50
N VAL A 79 -8.83 -26.86 15.51
CA VAL A 79 -8.39 -25.46 15.39
C VAL A 79 -9.57 -24.56 15.02
N GLU A 80 -10.45 -25.02 14.13
CA GLU A 80 -11.70 -24.32 13.78
C GLU A 80 -12.55 -24.08 15.04
N THR A 81 -12.81 -25.11 15.83
CA THR A 81 -13.59 -24.96 17.07
C THR A 81 -12.90 -24.09 18.12
N MET A 82 -11.57 -24.08 18.16
CA MET A 82 -10.81 -23.19 19.04
C MET A 82 -10.92 -21.73 18.59
N LEU A 83 -10.83 -21.46 17.29
CA LEU A 83 -10.94 -20.11 16.72
C LEU A 83 -12.37 -19.53 16.86
N GLU A 84 -13.39 -20.39 16.81
CA GLU A 84 -14.80 -20.01 17.03
C GLU A 84 -15.17 -19.89 18.52
N GLY A 85 -14.26 -20.30 19.41
CA GLY A 85 -14.46 -20.24 20.85
C GLY A 85 -14.39 -18.84 21.44
N ASN A 86 -14.74 -18.71 22.72
CA ASN A 86 -14.58 -17.48 23.46
C ASN A 86 -13.09 -17.20 23.73
N ILE A 87 -12.70 -15.92 23.65
CA ILE A 87 -11.35 -15.47 24.00
C ILE A 87 -11.06 -15.81 25.47
N THR A 88 -9.92 -16.45 25.70
CA THR A 88 -9.47 -16.88 27.02
C THR A 88 -8.55 -15.85 27.67
N MET A 89 -8.46 -15.88 29.00
CA MET A 89 -7.52 -15.04 29.74
C MET A 89 -6.06 -15.33 29.40
N MET A 90 -5.73 -16.57 29.02
CA MET A 90 -4.37 -16.92 28.59
C MET A 90 -4.01 -16.21 27.30
N GLU A 91 -4.89 -16.19 26.31
CA GLU A 91 -4.66 -15.47 25.04
C GLU A 91 -4.49 -13.97 25.28
N LEU A 92 -5.31 -13.37 26.15
CA LEU A 92 -5.17 -11.95 26.51
C LEU A 92 -3.81 -11.67 27.14
N THR A 93 -3.39 -12.47 28.13
CA THR A 93 -2.11 -12.26 28.82
C THR A 93 -0.91 -12.50 27.90
N GLU A 94 -0.97 -13.46 26.99
CA GLU A 94 0.07 -13.65 25.97
C GLU A 94 0.11 -12.52 24.95
N ALA A 95 -1.04 -12.05 24.48
CA ALA A 95 -1.14 -10.97 23.53
C ALA A 95 -0.51 -9.69 24.09
N LEU A 96 -0.86 -9.32 25.33
CA LEU A 96 -0.29 -8.17 26.04
C LEU A 96 1.24 -8.28 26.15
N LYS A 97 1.77 -9.44 26.57
CA LYS A 97 3.22 -9.66 26.66
C LYS A 97 3.96 -9.58 25.31
N LYS A 98 3.28 -9.91 24.20
CA LYS A 98 3.86 -9.89 22.85
C LYS A 98 3.78 -8.50 22.21
N GLN A 99 3.11 -7.51 22.81
CA GLN A 99 3.05 -6.17 22.25
C GLN A 99 4.42 -5.47 22.27
N ASN A 100 4.71 -4.72 21.22
CA ASN A 100 5.96 -3.99 21.09
C ASN A 100 5.90 -2.66 21.86
N THR A 101 6.88 -2.41 22.73
CA THR A 101 7.04 -1.15 23.45
C THR A 101 7.62 -0.02 22.59
N GLY A 102 7.36 1.22 22.99
CA GLY A 102 7.87 2.41 22.29
C GLY A 102 7.28 2.66 20.90
N LYS A 103 6.11 2.08 20.59
CA LYS A 103 5.33 2.42 19.39
C LYS A 103 4.45 3.64 19.65
N VAL A 104 4.15 4.37 18.58
CA VAL A 104 3.22 5.50 18.64
C VAL A 104 1.82 4.98 19.00
N PRO A 105 1.07 5.66 19.88
CA PRO A 105 -0.28 5.28 20.23
C PRO A 105 -1.20 5.11 19.02
N GLY A 106 -2.16 4.19 19.15
CA GLY A 106 -3.18 3.95 18.14
C GLY A 106 -4.20 5.10 18.05
N PRO A 107 -5.30 4.88 17.31
CA PRO A 107 -6.40 5.85 17.23
C PRO A 107 -7.08 6.13 18.59
N ASP A 108 -6.89 5.26 19.58
CA ASP A 108 -7.31 5.45 20.98
C ASP A 108 -6.40 6.39 21.77
N GLY A 109 -5.19 6.69 21.28
CA GLY A 109 -4.24 7.60 21.92
C GLY A 109 -3.54 7.03 23.16
N LEU A 110 -3.76 5.77 23.50
CA LEU A 110 -3.14 5.12 24.65
C LEU A 110 -1.86 4.37 24.24
N PRO A 111 -0.74 4.56 24.95
CA PRO A 111 0.48 3.82 24.67
C PRO A 111 0.37 2.39 25.25
N VAL A 112 1.20 1.47 24.75
CA VAL A 112 1.13 0.05 25.17
C VAL A 112 1.36 -0.13 26.68
N GLU A 113 2.13 0.75 27.31
CA GLU A 113 2.43 0.74 28.73
C GLU A 113 1.19 0.98 29.62
N PHE A 114 0.07 1.39 29.04
CA PHE A 114 -1.21 1.49 29.74
C PHE A 114 -1.91 0.13 29.93
N TYR A 115 -1.65 -0.84 29.04
CA TYR A 115 -2.30 -2.15 28.99
C TYR A 115 -1.47 -3.25 29.66
#